data_AF-A0A1M3B8D7-F1
#
_entry.id   AF-A0A1M3B8D7-F1
#
_cell.length_a   1.000
_cell.length_b   1.000
_cell.length_c   1.000
_cell.angle_alpha   90.00
_cell.angle_beta   90.00
_cell.angle_gamma   90.00
#
_symmetry.space_group_name_H-M   'P 1'
#
loop_
_entity.id
_entity.type
_entity.pdbx_description
1 polymer ?
#
loop_
_entity_poly.entity_id
_entity_poly.type
_entity_poly.pdbx_seq_one_letter_code
_entity_poly.pdbx_strand_id
1 'polypeptide(L)'
;MEILLEKEINSFFQSYKKNEMVVPVGSEHFCRKKIENIMPQQGETLLIDEVFNITVDDNIGFLEGKVFLSNHMIFLEGHFPIKQIFPGVIQIEVMTQLGMFYWSYKSGHKYVNLPIKHVYEARFINAIYPPGTIYLKAKIFEDKDVYFVVCQAKYNDAISSVGILQLTKDIKGII
;
A
#
# COMPACT_ATOMS: atom_id res chain seq x y z
N MET A 1 2.34 16.40 -19.94
CA MET A 1 3.01 15.41 -19.07
C MET A 1 1.96 14.65 -18.25
N GLU A 2 1.01 15.35 -17.62
CA GLU A 2 -0.13 14.80 -16.87
C GLU A 2 -0.95 13.71 -17.61
N ILE A 3 -1.35 13.95 -18.86
CA ILE A 3 -2.19 13.01 -19.64
C ILE A 3 -1.50 11.67 -19.93
N LEU A 4 -0.17 11.67 -20.13
CA LEU A 4 0.55 10.43 -20.47
C LEU A 4 0.73 9.55 -19.24
N LEU A 5 1.06 10.16 -18.10
CA LEU A 5 1.18 9.48 -16.82
C LEU A 5 -0.17 8.89 -16.37
N GLU A 6 -1.26 9.65 -16.50
CA GLU A 6 -2.60 9.17 -16.18
C GLU A 6 -3.01 7.97 -17.05
N LYS A 7 -2.73 8.01 -18.37
CA LYS A 7 -2.98 6.87 -19.26
C LYS A 7 -2.16 5.64 -18.87
N GLU A 8 -0.89 5.83 -18.50
CA GLU A 8 0.00 4.76 -18.08
C GLU A 8 -0.49 4.11 -16.78
N ILE A 9 -0.78 4.91 -15.75
CA ILE A 9 -1.33 4.48 -14.47
C ILE A 9 -2.63 3.69 -14.66
N ASN A 10 -3.54 4.23 -15.48
CA ASN A 10 -4.80 3.55 -15.79
C ASN A 10 -4.55 2.21 -16.51
N SER A 11 -3.62 2.16 -17.47
CA SER A 11 -3.25 0.91 -18.16
C SER A 11 -2.76 -0.15 -17.18
N PHE A 12 -1.86 0.20 -16.26
CA PHE A 12 -1.40 -0.70 -15.21
C PHE A 12 -2.55 -1.22 -14.36
N PHE A 13 -3.40 -0.32 -13.88
CA PHE A 13 -4.55 -0.70 -13.07
C PHE A 13 -5.49 -1.67 -13.81
N GLN A 14 -5.80 -1.40 -15.09
CA GLN A 14 -6.65 -2.30 -15.88
C GLN A 14 -6.03 -3.70 -16.00
N SER A 15 -4.70 -3.79 -16.18
CA SER A 15 -3.99 -5.07 -16.23
C SER A 15 -4.01 -5.80 -14.88
N TYR A 16 -3.71 -5.09 -13.79
CA TYR A 16 -3.55 -5.70 -12.46
C TYR A 16 -4.85 -6.16 -11.81
N LYS A 17 -6.01 -5.87 -12.40
CA LYS A 17 -7.27 -6.52 -12.00
C LYS A 17 -7.31 -8.01 -12.37
N LYS A 18 -6.55 -8.42 -13.38
CA LYS A 18 -6.58 -9.79 -13.95
C LYS A 18 -5.25 -10.50 -13.83
N ASN A 19 -4.16 -9.75 -13.92
CA ASN A 19 -2.80 -10.29 -13.93
C ASN A 19 -2.08 -9.91 -12.64
N GLU A 20 -1.23 -10.81 -12.15
CA GLU A 20 -0.38 -10.52 -11.02
C GLU A 20 0.64 -9.43 -11.35
N MET A 21 0.82 -8.47 -10.44
CA MET A 21 1.87 -7.48 -10.56
C MET A 21 3.24 -8.14 -10.42
N VAL A 22 4.15 -7.81 -11.34
CA VAL A 22 5.54 -8.23 -11.28
C VAL A 22 6.33 -7.11 -10.61
N VAL A 23 7.02 -7.45 -9.52
CA VAL A 23 7.92 -6.55 -8.80
C VAL A 23 9.34 -7.08 -8.97
N PRO A 24 10.31 -6.24 -9.38
CA PRO A 24 11.71 -6.65 -9.42
C PRO A 24 12.22 -7.06 -8.03
N VAL A 25 13.08 -8.07 -7.98
CA VAL A 25 13.68 -8.51 -6.72
C VAL A 25 14.65 -7.44 -6.22
N GLY A 26 14.45 -7.02 -4.97
CA GLY A 26 15.34 -6.14 -4.23
C GLY A 26 16.07 -6.91 -3.12
N SER A 27 17.11 -6.32 -2.55
CA SER A 27 17.95 -7.00 -1.54
C SER A 27 17.54 -6.74 -0.10
N GLU A 28 16.67 -5.75 0.15
CA GLU A 28 16.34 -5.29 1.50
C GLU A 28 15.03 -5.87 2.03
N HIS A 29 15.01 -6.10 3.35
CA HIS A 29 13.84 -6.55 4.09
C HIS A 29 13.71 -5.80 5.42
N PHE A 30 12.55 -5.19 5.60
CA PHE A 30 12.14 -4.45 6.77
C PHE A 30 11.04 -5.21 7.49
N CYS A 31 11.33 -5.64 8.72
CA CYS A 31 10.32 -6.19 9.63
C CYS A 31 9.63 -5.08 10.41
N ARG A 32 8.52 -5.42 11.07
CA ARG A 32 7.67 -4.52 11.85
C ARG A 32 8.43 -3.49 12.69
N LYS A 33 9.38 -3.95 13.51
CA LYS A 33 10.18 -3.07 14.38
C LYS A 33 10.97 -2.01 13.61
N LYS A 34 11.47 -2.32 12.41
CA LYS A 34 12.16 -1.32 11.57
C LYS A 34 11.15 -0.35 10.96
N ILE A 35 9.99 -0.83 10.53
CA ILE A 35 8.91 -0.02 9.95
C ILE A 35 8.40 1.00 10.97
N GLU A 36 8.19 0.60 12.23
CA GLU A 36 7.78 1.49 13.34
C GLU A 36 8.74 2.68 13.56
N ASN A 37 10.04 2.50 13.26
CA ASN A 37 11.04 3.56 13.37
C ASN A 37 11.10 4.50 12.15
N ILE A 38 10.27 4.25 11.14
CA ILE A 38 10.23 4.99 9.87
C ILE A 38 8.87 5.65 9.69
N MET A 39 7.78 4.95 10.02
CA MET A 39 6.41 5.38 9.75
C MET A 39 5.84 6.26 10.86
N PRO A 40 4.97 7.25 10.54
CA PRO A 40 4.26 8.03 11.55
C PRO A 40 3.14 7.23 12.25
N GLN A 41 2.50 6.28 11.58
CA GLN A 41 1.51 5.39 12.20
C GLN A 41 2.19 4.46 13.20
N GLN A 42 1.49 4.13 14.30
CA GLN A 42 2.02 3.32 15.40
C GLN A 42 0.94 2.41 15.97
N GLY A 43 1.36 1.39 16.72
CA GLY A 43 0.43 0.46 17.39
C GLY A 43 -0.55 -0.19 16.40
N GLU A 44 -1.82 -0.21 16.77
CA GLU A 44 -2.90 -0.86 15.99
C GLU A 44 -3.25 -0.14 14.68
N THR A 45 -2.77 1.09 14.47
CA THR A 45 -3.00 1.84 13.22
C THR A 45 -1.86 1.73 12.22
N LEU A 46 -0.70 1.19 12.62
CA LEU A 46 0.32 0.74 11.67
C LEU A 46 -0.05 -0.68 11.22
N LEU A 47 -0.34 -0.85 9.94
CA LEU A 47 -0.95 -2.06 9.40
C LEU A 47 0.01 -2.89 8.53
N ILE A 48 1.17 -2.36 8.16
CA ILE A 48 2.20 -3.11 7.42
C ILE A 48 3.14 -3.80 8.40
N ASP A 49 3.37 -5.10 8.19
CA ASP A 49 4.24 -5.93 9.05
C ASP A 49 5.61 -6.18 8.44
N GLU A 50 5.67 -6.29 7.11
CA GLU A 50 6.93 -6.46 6.38
C GLU A 50 6.91 -5.64 5.09
N VAL A 51 8.09 -5.12 4.71
CA VAL A 51 8.35 -4.52 3.38
C VAL A 51 9.65 -5.09 2.83
N PHE A 52 9.65 -5.49 1.57
CA PHE A 52 10.79 -6.11 0.90
C PHE A 52 10.73 -5.89 -0.62
N ASN A 53 11.75 -6.33 -1.34
CA ASN A 53 11.86 -6.20 -2.80
C ASN A 53 11.69 -4.75 -3.29
N ILE A 54 12.37 -3.82 -2.61
CA ILE A 54 12.29 -2.39 -2.92
C ILE A 54 13.23 -2.07 -4.07
N THR A 55 12.74 -1.35 -5.08
CA THR A 55 13.56 -0.74 -6.13
C THR A 55 13.18 0.72 -6.33
N VAL A 56 14.18 1.56 -6.55
CA VAL A 56 14.05 3.00 -6.74
C VAL A 56 14.74 3.36 -8.05
N ASP A 57 14.01 3.98 -8.98
CA ASP A 57 14.52 4.46 -10.26
C ASP A 57 13.89 5.83 -10.59
N ASP A 58 14.68 6.90 -10.62
CA ASP A 58 14.24 8.28 -10.86
C ASP A 58 12.87 8.62 -10.22
N ASN A 59 11.79 8.53 -11.00
CA ASN A 59 10.41 8.87 -10.60
C ASN A 59 9.47 7.65 -10.48
N ILE A 60 10.02 6.43 -10.53
CA ILE A 60 9.28 5.17 -10.46
C ILE A 60 9.88 4.29 -9.37
N GLY A 61 9.02 3.58 -8.65
CA GLY A 61 9.44 2.63 -7.62
C GLY A 61 8.62 1.37 -7.62
N PHE A 62 9.19 0.31 -7.07
CA PHE A 62 8.46 -0.91 -6.77
C PHE A 62 8.79 -1.40 -5.36
N LEU A 63 7.83 -2.06 -4.73
CA LEU A 63 8.00 -2.73 -3.46
C LEU A 63 6.91 -3.75 -3.21
N GLU A 64 7.21 -4.73 -2.36
CA GLU A 64 6.26 -5.68 -1.83
C GLU A 64 6.09 -5.49 -0.33
N GLY A 65 4.92 -5.86 0.17
CA GLY A 65 4.62 -5.81 1.60
C GLY A 65 3.75 -6.96 2.08
N LYS A 66 3.71 -7.18 3.39
CA LYS A 66 2.79 -8.13 4.03
C LYS A 66 2.01 -7.49 5.16
N VAL A 67 0.79 -7.99 5.34
CA VAL A 67 -0.05 -7.75 6.51
C VAL A 67 -0.49 -9.08 7.09
N PHE A 68 -0.21 -9.31 8.36
CA PHE A 68 -0.64 -10.47 9.12
C PHE A 68 -1.99 -10.17 9.77
N LEU A 69 -3.01 -10.90 9.32
CA LEU A 69 -4.36 -10.76 9.82
C LEU A 69 -4.61 -11.73 10.97
N SER A 70 -5.13 -11.19 12.08
CA SER A 70 -5.70 -11.98 13.17
C SER A 70 -7.18 -11.66 13.33
N ASN A 71 -7.93 -12.54 13.98
CA ASN A 71 -9.36 -12.34 14.26
C ASN A 71 -9.61 -11.30 15.37
N HIS A 72 -8.54 -10.82 16.02
CA HIS A 72 -8.59 -9.89 17.16
C HIS A 72 -8.28 -8.45 16.75
N MET A 73 -8.10 -8.17 15.46
CA MET A 73 -7.86 -6.80 14.99
C MET A 73 -9.09 -5.94 15.28
N ILE A 74 -8.85 -4.73 15.79
CA ILE A 74 -9.90 -3.82 16.31
C ILE A 74 -11.03 -3.52 15.32
N PHE A 75 -10.74 -3.51 14.02
CA PHE A 75 -11.72 -3.22 12.97
C PHE A 75 -12.60 -4.42 12.57
N LEU A 76 -12.39 -5.60 13.17
CA LEU A 76 -13.15 -6.82 12.85
C LEU A 76 -14.27 -7.13 13.84
N GLU A 77 -14.23 -6.61 15.07
CA GLU A 77 -15.23 -6.88 16.11
C GLU A 77 -16.65 -6.56 15.61
N GLY A 78 -16.78 -5.44 14.89
CA GLY A 78 -18.04 -5.02 14.24
C GLY A 78 -18.16 -5.38 12.77
N HIS A 79 -17.17 -6.02 12.13
CA HIS A 79 -17.13 -6.20 10.68
C HIS A 79 -16.77 -7.63 10.23
N PHE A 80 -17.65 -8.60 10.41
CA PHE A 80 -18.93 -8.56 11.12
C PHE A 80 -18.92 -9.58 12.26
N PRO A 81 -19.74 -9.41 13.31
CA PRO A 81 -19.64 -10.23 14.53
C PRO A 81 -19.66 -11.75 14.31
N ILE A 82 -20.41 -12.24 13.32
CA ILE A 82 -20.54 -13.68 13.02
C ILE A 82 -19.57 -14.12 11.90
N LYS A 83 -19.33 -13.26 10.92
CA LYS A 83 -18.48 -13.54 9.77
C LYS A 83 -17.57 -12.34 9.51
N GLN A 84 -16.39 -12.38 10.11
CA GLN A 84 -15.39 -11.32 9.97
C GLN A 84 -14.92 -11.22 8.52
N ILE A 85 -14.93 -10.01 7.98
CA ILE A 85 -14.46 -9.66 6.65
C ILE A 85 -13.49 -8.50 6.82
N PHE A 86 -12.30 -8.57 6.24
CA PHE A 86 -11.37 -7.45 6.31
C PHE A 86 -11.93 -6.24 5.53
N PRO A 87 -12.18 -5.07 6.17
CA PRO A 87 -12.91 -3.99 5.53
C PRO A 87 -12.16 -3.41 4.32
N GLY A 88 -12.88 -3.09 3.25
CA GLY A 88 -12.29 -2.54 2.02
C GLY A 88 -11.55 -1.23 2.24
N VAL A 89 -12.06 -0.37 3.13
CA VAL A 89 -11.40 0.89 3.51
C VAL A 89 -10.05 0.67 4.21
N ILE A 90 -9.92 -0.40 5.00
CA ILE A 90 -8.65 -0.75 5.65
C ILE A 90 -7.66 -1.29 4.62
N GLN A 91 -8.12 -1.97 3.56
CA GLN A 91 -7.25 -2.34 2.44
C GLN A 91 -6.67 -1.11 1.73
N ILE A 92 -7.45 -0.03 1.57
CA ILE A 92 -6.95 1.25 1.02
C ILE A 92 -5.90 1.88 1.94
N GLU A 93 -6.11 1.84 3.26
CA GLU A 93 -5.12 2.35 4.24
C GLU A 93 -3.82 1.55 4.17
N VAL A 94 -3.89 0.23 4.08
CA VAL A 94 -2.74 -0.66 3.89
C VAL A 94 -1.96 -0.30 2.61
N MET A 95 -2.65 -0.12 1.49
CA MET A 95 -2.02 0.31 0.22
C MET A 95 -1.35 1.67 0.36
N THR A 96 -1.99 2.60 1.07
CA THR A 96 -1.44 3.94 1.37
C THR A 96 -0.17 3.84 2.20
N GLN A 97 -0.18 3.08 3.30
CA GLN A 97 0.98 2.93 4.18
C GLN A 97 2.18 2.31 3.46
N LEU A 98 1.95 1.37 2.53
CA LEU A 98 3.04 0.85 1.71
C LEU A 98 3.66 1.95 0.83
N GLY A 99 2.85 2.81 0.21
CA GLY A 99 3.34 3.97 -0.54
C GLY A 99 4.07 5.00 0.34
N MET A 100 3.55 5.27 1.54
CA MET A 100 4.21 6.15 2.53
C MET A 100 5.56 5.61 2.99
N PHE A 101 5.65 4.30 3.18
CA PHE A 101 6.92 3.64 3.52
C PHE A 101 7.94 3.83 2.40
N TYR A 102 7.55 3.58 1.13
CA TYR A 102 8.44 3.77 -0.02
C TYR A 102 9.05 5.17 -0.05
N TRP A 103 8.23 6.19 0.18
CA TRP A 103 8.69 7.57 0.20
C TRP A 103 9.67 7.85 1.34
N SER A 104 9.36 7.36 2.54
CA SER A 104 10.22 7.55 3.72
C SER A 104 11.57 6.85 3.52
N TYR A 105 11.54 5.65 2.93
CA TYR A 105 12.74 4.90 2.53
C TYR A 105 13.57 5.68 1.49
N LYS A 106 12.95 6.14 0.39
CA LYS A 106 13.64 6.84 -0.71
C LYS A 106 14.24 8.17 -0.26
N SER A 107 13.50 8.95 0.52
CA SER A 107 13.92 10.29 0.94
C SER A 107 14.85 10.30 2.15
N GLY A 108 14.90 9.20 2.91
CA GLY A 108 15.62 9.11 4.18
C GLY A 108 14.95 9.84 5.35
N HIS A 109 13.80 10.50 5.12
CA HIS A 109 13.03 11.15 6.17
C HIS A 109 12.13 10.15 6.88
N LYS A 110 12.01 10.30 8.20
CA LYS A 110 11.14 9.48 9.05
C LYS A 110 9.91 10.27 9.45
N TYR A 111 8.86 9.55 9.84
CA TYR A 111 7.62 10.11 10.39
C TYR A 111 6.90 11.10 9.45
N VAL A 112 7.07 10.93 8.14
CA VAL A 112 6.46 11.84 7.18
C VAL A 112 5.01 11.49 6.91
N ASN A 113 4.17 12.50 7.02
CA ASN A 113 2.76 12.42 6.70
C ASN A 113 2.50 12.73 5.22
N LEU A 114 1.91 11.78 4.49
CA LEU A 114 1.47 11.96 3.11
C LEU A 114 -0.04 11.71 3.04
N PRO A 115 -0.89 12.74 3.26
CA PRO A 115 -2.33 12.58 3.20
C PRO A 115 -2.79 12.08 1.83
N ILE A 116 -3.75 11.16 1.84
CA ILE A 116 -4.49 10.74 0.64
C ILE A 116 -5.29 11.95 0.15
N LYS A 117 -5.06 12.35 -1.10
CA LYS A 117 -5.85 13.41 -1.77
C LYS A 117 -6.93 12.84 -2.66
N HIS A 118 -6.61 11.75 -3.37
CA HIS A 118 -7.55 11.12 -4.29
C HIS A 118 -7.45 9.59 -4.23
N VAL A 119 -8.60 8.93 -4.33
CA VAL A 119 -8.72 7.51 -4.70
C VAL A 119 -9.33 7.50 -6.09
N TYR A 120 -8.51 7.30 -7.12
CA TYR A 120 -8.97 7.34 -8.50
C TYR A 120 -9.84 6.13 -8.82
N GLU A 121 -9.37 4.95 -8.43
CA GLU A 121 -10.14 3.73 -8.54
C GLU A 121 -9.69 2.75 -7.45
N ALA A 122 -10.66 2.04 -6.88
CA ALA A 122 -10.42 0.89 -6.02
C ALA A 122 -11.40 -0.20 -6.44
N ARG A 123 -10.91 -1.43 -6.55
CA ARG A 123 -11.73 -2.61 -6.86
C ARG A 123 -11.45 -3.69 -5.85
N PHE A 124 -12.51 -4.17 -5.21
CA PHE A 124 -12.49 -5.29 -4.28
C PHE A 124 -13.08 -6.50 -5.00
N ILE A 125 -12.21 -7.40 -5.44
CA ILE A 125 -12.52 -8.51 -6.34
C ILE A 125 -12.90 -9.75 -5.52
N ASN A 126 -12.08 -10.10 -4.53
CA ASN A 126 -12.33 -11.22 -3.62
C ASN A 126 -12.33 -10.71 -2.18
N ALA A 127 -13.30 -11.17 -1.39
CA ALA A 127 -13.37 -10.83 0.03
C ALA A 127 -12.24 -11.52 0.80
N ILE A 128 -11.67 -10.80 1.76
CA ILE A 128 -10.60 -11.29 2.63
C ILE A 128 -11.23 -11.70 3.97
N TYR A 129 -11.03 -12.96 4.37
CA TYR A 129 -11.56 -13.53 5.60
C TYR A 129 -10.39 -13.89 6.53
N PRO A 130 -10.12 -13.09 7.58
CA PRO A 130 -9.11 -13.41 8.60
C PRO A 130 -9.36 -14.78 9.28
N PRO A 131 -8.31 -15.42 9.82
CA PRO A 131 -6.91 -14.98 9.87
C PRO A 131 -6.12 -15.39 8.61
N GLY A 132 -4.98 -14.75 8.36
CA GLY A 132 -4.12 -15.10 7.22
C GLY A 132 -3.10 -14.00 6.89
N THR A 133 -2.63 -13.96 5.64
CA THR A 133 -1.65 -12.96 5.19
C THR A 133 -2.09 -12.30 3.89
N ILE A 134 -2.15 -10.97 3.90
CA ILE A 134 -2.27 -10.18 2.67
C ILE A 134 -0.86 -9.93 2.14
N TYR A 135 -0.66 -10.25 0.86
CA TYR A 135 0.55 -9.90 0.12
C TYR A 135 0.26 -8.71 -0.77
N LEU A 136 1.06 -7.67 -0.65
CA LEU A 136 0.93 -6.42 -1.39
C LEU A 136 2.05 -6.30 -2.39
N LYS A 137 1.73 -5.77 -3.56
CA LYS A 137 2.70 -5.34 -4.55
C LYS A 137 2.32 -3.94 -4.98
N ALA A 138 3.28 -3.02 -4.99
CA ALA A 138 3.04 -1.65 -5.38
C ALA A 138 4.03 -1.19 -6.44
N LYS A 139 3.50 -0.39 -7.37
CA LYS A 139 4.27 0.47 -8.27
C LYS A 139 3.96 1.91 -7.90
N ILE A 140 5.01 2.68 -7.64
CA ILE A 140 4.92 4.09 -7.24
C ILE A 140 5.34 4.96 -8.41
N PHE A 141 4.60 6.03 -8.66
CA PHE A 141 4.98 7.10 -9.58
C PHE A 141 5.08 8.40 -8.82
N GLU A 142 6.15 9.15 -9.06
CA GLU A 142 6.39 10.45 -8.45
C GLU A 142 6.34 11.55 -9.51
N ASP A 143 5.60 12.61 -9.21
CA ASP A 143 5.65 13.87 -9.94
C ASP A 143 5.69 15.02 -8.94
N LYS A 144 6.90 15.54 -8.69
CA LYS A 144 7.19 16.58 -7.69
C LYS A 144 6.71 16.17 -6.29
N ASP A 145 5.69 16.86 -5.76
CA ASP A 145 5.14 16.63 -4.43
C ASP A 145 3.92 15.67 -4.45
N VAL A 146 3.64 15.06 -5.60
CA VAL A 146 2.52 14.15 -5.82
C VAL A 146 3.03 12.73 -6.05
N TYR A 147 2.42 11.77 -5.37
CA TYR A 147 2.79 10.36 -5.42
C TYR A 147 1.57 9.53 -5.77
N PHE A 148 1.66 8.76 -6.85
CA PHE A 148 0.63 7.78 -7.21
C PHE A 148 1.07 6.40 -6.77
N VAL A 149 0.19 5.71 -6.04
CA VAL A 149 0.36 4.34 -5.58
C VAL A 149 -0.59 3.47 -6.39
N VAL A 150 -0.05 2.66 -7.29
CA VAL A 150 -0.78 1.56 -7.92
C VAL A 150 -0.47 0.31 -7.13
N CYS A 151 -1.44 -0.23 -6.40
CA CYS A 151 -1.20 -1.37 -5.51
C CYS A 151 -2.19 -2.51 -5.77
N GLN A 152 -1.68 -3.73 -5.73
CA GLN A 152 -2.44 -4.97 -5.79
C GLN A 152 -2.28 -5.73 -4.47
N ALA A 153 -3.39 -6.17 -3.90
CA ALA A 153 -3.42 -7.04 -2.72
C ALA A 153 -3.88 -8.45 -3.12
N LYS A 154 -3.13 -9.45 -2.68
CA LYS A 154 -3.46 -10.88 -2.81
C LYS A 154 -3.70 -11.50 -1.44
N TYR A 155 -4.65 -12.43 -1.39
CA TYR A 155 -4.99 -13.24 -0.22
C TYR A 155 -5.35 -14.64 -0.69
N ASN A 156 -4.80 -15.68 -0.06
CA ASN A 156 -4.95 -17.09 -0.49
C ASN A 156 -4.73 -17.28 -2.00
N ASP A 157 -3.61 -16.73 -2.50
CA ASP A 157 -3.19 -16.75 -3.91
C ASP A 157 -4.12 -16.06 -4.92
N ALA A 158 -5.23 -15.47 -4.48
CA ALA A 158 -6.16 -14.73 -5.32
C ALA A 158 -5.99 -13.22 -5.16
N ILE A 159 -6.10 -12.48 -6.27
CA ILE A 159 -6.17 -11.01 -6.24
C ILE A 159 -7.44 -10.62 -5.51
N SER A 160 -7.30 -9.94 -4.38
CA SER A 160 -8.42 -9.51 -3.54
C SER A 160 -8.79 -8.07 -3.80
N SER A 161 -7.82 -7.20 -4.05
CA SER A 161 -8.10 -5.81 -4.43
C SER A 161 -6.96 -5.16 -5.22
N VAL A 162 -7.32 -4.08 -5.92
CA VAL A 162 -6.39 -3.21 -6.64
C VAL A 162 -6.83 -1.76 -6.44
N GLY A 163 -5.87 -0.85 -6.26
CA GLY A 163 -6.15 0.59 -6.09
C GLY A 163 -5.16 1.48 -6.84
N ILE A 164 -5.64 2.67 -7.24
CA ILE A 164 -4.83 3.83 -7.61
C ILE A 164 -5.12 4.93 -6.61
N LEU A 165 -4.11 5.28 -5.81
CA LEU A 165 -4.19 6.28 -4.76
C LEU A 165 -3.24 7.43 -5.07
N GLN A 166 -3.63 8.66 -4.78
CA GLN A 166 -2.74 9.81 -4.81
C GLN A 166 -2.47 10.29 -3.39
N LEU A 167 -1.19 10.32 -3.04
CA LEU A 167 -0.67 10.93 -1.83
C LEU A 167 -0.02 12.25 -2.21
N THR A 168 -0.01 13.21 -1.29
CA THR A 168 0.65 14.49 -1.53
C THR A 168 1.44 14.89 -0.31
N LYS A 169 2.64 15.43 -0.53
CA LYS A 169 3.50 15.90 0.54
C LYS A 169 2.81 17.03 1.30
N ASP A 170 2.57 16.83 2.59
CA ASP A 170 2.21 17.94 3.45
C ASP A 170 3.49 18.62 3.94
N ILE A 171 3.82 19.76 3.35
CA ILE A 171 5.03 20.54 3.67
C ILE A 171 5.03 21.00 5.14
N LYS A 172 3.87 21.00 5.82
CA LYS A 172 3.76 21.34 7.24
C LYS A 172 3.90 20.15 8.20
N GLY A 173 4.04 18.92 7.68
CA GLY A 173 3.95 17.67 8.45
C GLY A 173 5.22 16.81 8.47
N ILE A 174 6.38 17.35 8.11
CA ILE A 174 7.67 16.70 8.38
C ILE A 174 8.05 17.07 9.82
N ILE A 175 7.96 16.10 10.73
CA ILE A 175 8.31 16.25 12.15
C ILE A 175 9.78 15.84 12.35
#